data_AF-A0A0B8WDG9-F1
#
_entry.id   AF-A0A0B8WDG9-F1
#
_cell.length_a   1.000
_cell.length_b   1.000
_cell.length_c   1.000
_cell.angle_alpha   90.00
_cell.angle_beta   90.00
_cell.angle_gamma   90.00
#
_symmetry.space_group_name_H-M   'P 1'
#
loop_
_entity.id
_entity.type
_entity.pdbx_description
1 polymer ?
#
loop_
_entity_poly.entity_id
_entity_poly.type
_entity_poly.pdbx_seq_one_letter_code
_entity_poly.pdbx_strand_id
1 'polypeptide(L)'
;MRLTKILLAMSLAFLGHATMAQQLSRPKQKPVNASKLPKPPQQVPSEEAKKEAHDRVENRKYDLETKIREGKSPQEIGKAKAQLQTDRTESNRQDYFDKKREEQKTE
;
A
#
# COMPACT_ATOMS: atom_id res chain seq x y z
N MET A 1 -27.55 -68.26 -4.71
CA MET A 1 -27.80 -67.64 -6.04
C MET A 1 -27.57 -66.14 -5.94
N ARG A 2 -26.76 -65.62 -6.86
CA ARG A 2 -26.72 -64.23 -7.41
C ARG A 2 -26.41 -63.07 -6.44
N LEU A 3 -25.13 -62.67 -6.46
CA LEU A 3 -24.63 -61.34 -6.12
C LEU A 3 -25.14 -60.31 -7.14
N THR A 4 -25.88 -59.31 -6.69
CA THR A 4 -26.27 -58.13 -7.47
C THR A 4 -25.38 -56.94 -7.10
N LYS A 5 -24.61 -56.48 -8.09
CA LYS A 5 -23.89 -55.19 -8.09
C LYS A 5 -24.86 -54.07 -8.39
N ILE A 6 -24.87 -52.97 -7.63
CA ILE A 6 -25.23 -51.64 -8.13
C ILE A 6 -24.32 -50.60 -7.48
N LEU A 7 -23.45 -49.99 -8.30
CA LEU A 7 -22.81 -48.71 -8.03
C LEU A 7 -23.88 -47.63 -7.92
N LEU A 8 -23.85 -46.81 -6.87
CA LEU A 8 -24.55 -45.53 -6.86
C LEU A 8 -23.57 -44.45 -6.41
N ALA A 9 -23.16 -43.63 -7.37
CA ALA A 9 -22.32 -42.46 -7.17
C ALA A 9 -23.07 -41.43 -6.31
N MET A 10 -22.55 -41.10 -5.14
CA MET A 10 -23.05 -39.99 -4.34
C MET A 10 -22.43 -38.68 -4.82
N SER A 11 -23.32 -37.81 -5.28
CA SER A 11 -23.13 -36.44 -5.75
C SER A 11 -22.17 -35.60 -4.91
N LEU A 12 -21.31 -34.84 -5.59
CA LEU A 12 -20.66 -33.66 -5.05
C LEU A 12 -21.74 -32.65 -4.62
N ALA A 13 -21.96 -32.52 -3.32
CA ALA A 13 -22.69 -31.39 -2.76
C ALA A 13 -21.77 -30.16 -2.84
N PHE A 14 -21.97 -29.37 -3.90
CA PHE A 14 -21.39 -28.04 -4.05
C PHE A 14 -21.97 -27.15 -2.94
N LEU A 15 -21.22 -27.02 -1.84
CA LEU A 15 -21.56 -26.14 -0.72
C LEU A 15 -21.37 -24.69 -1.20
N GLY A 16 -22.44 -24.14 -1.77
CA GLY A 16 -22.54 -22.74 -2.18
C GLY A 16 -22.36 -21.84 -0.96
N HIS A 17 -21.14 -21.37 -0.74
CA HIS A 17 -20.88 -20.27 0.17
C HIS A 17 -21.49 -19.04 -0.49
N ALA A 18 -22.63 -18.60 0.05
CA ALA A 18 -23.19 -17.30 -0.25
C ALA A 18 -22.22 -16.22 0.26
N THR A 19 -21.27 -15.82 -0.58
CA THR A 19 -20.52 -14.57 -0.39
C THR A 19 -21.52 -13.42 -0.56
N MET A 20 -22.09 -12.98 0.56
CA MET A 20 -22.72 -11.67 0.71
C MET A 20 -21.66 -10.61 0.38
N ALA A 21 -21.59 -10.21 -0.89
CA ALA A 21 -20.84 -9.06 -1.33
C ALA A 21 -21.53 -7.81 -0.76
N GLN A 22 -21.13 -7.43 0.45
CA GLN A 22 -21.51 -6.16 1.05
C GLN A 22 -20.85 -5.06 0.22
N GLN A 23 -21.61 -4.53 -0.74
CA GLN A 23 -21.25 -3.37 -1.54
C GLN A 23 -21.07 -2.19 -0.57
N LEU A 24 -19.85 -1.99 -0.09
CA LEU A 24 -19.44 -0.79 0.64
C LEU A 24 -19.68 0.40 -0.29
N SER A 25 -20.76 1.14 -0.03
CA SER A 25 -21.05 2.42 -0.66
C SER A 25 -19.88 3.36 -0.36
N ARG A 26 -18.96 3.49 -1.33
CA ARG A 26 -17.89 4.48 -1.24
C ARG A 26 -18.55 5.86 -1.15
N PRO A 27 -18.29 6.67 -0.11
CA PRO A 27 -18.76 8.05 -0.10
C PRO A 27 -18.15 8.75 -1.31
N LYS A 28 -18.99 9.34 -2.17
CA LYS A 28 -18.56 10.20 -3.28
C LYS A 28 -17.68 11.30 -2.70
N GLN A 29 -16.37 11.16 -2.85
CA GLN A 29 -15.43 12.21 -2.53
C GLN A 29 -15.78 13.40 -3.44
N LYS A 30 -16.20 14.52 -2.85
CA LYS A 30 -16.35 15.78 -3.59
C LYS A 30 -15.00 16.06 -4.25
N PRO A 31 -14.97 16.50 -5.52
CA PRO A 31 -13.71 16.83 -6.18
C PRO A 31 -13.03 17.93 -5.36
N VAL A 32 -11.91 17.57 -4.72
CA VAL A 32 -11.06 18.55 -4.06
C VAL A 32 -10.52 19.42 -5.17
N ASN A 33 -10.90 20.70 -5.17
CA ASN A 33 -10.37 21.69 -6.10
C ASN A 33 -8.86 21.80 -5.84
N ALA A 34 -8.05 21.09 -6.63
CA ALA A 34 -6.60 21.01 -6.47
C ALA A 34 -5.91 22.39 -6.45
N SER A 35 -6.55 23.40 -7.02
CA SER A 35 -6.13 24.81 -7.03
C SER A 35 -6.08 25.48 -5.65
N LYS A 36 -6.78 24.95 -4.63
CA LYS A 36 -6.78 25.51 -3.26
C LYS A 36 -5.77 24.85 -2.31
N LEU A 37 -5.01 23.86 -2.78
CA LEU A 37 -4.00 23.24 -1.94
C LEU A 37 -2.83 24.22 -1.78
N PRO A 38 -2.31 24.43 -0.55
CA PRO A 38 -1.14 25.26 -0.34
C PRO A 38 -0.02 24.75 -1.24
N LYS A 39 0.61 25.67 -1.98
CA LYS A 39 1.76 25.33 -2.80
C LYS A 39 2.81 24.66 -1.91
N PRO A 40 3.39 23.53 -2.36
CA PRO A 40 4.39 22.86 -1.56
C PRO A 40 5.59 23.81 -1.34
N PRO A 41 6.21 23.76 -0.15
CA PRO A 41 7.29 24.69 0.22
C PRO A 41 8.43 24.62 -0.80
N GLN A 42 8.93 25.77 -1.26
CA GLN A 42 9.91 25.85 -2.36
C GLN A 42 11.35 25.49 -1.98
N GLN A 43 11.63 25.17 -0.71
CA GLN A 43 12.99 24.83 -0.29
C GLN A 43 13.33 23.41 -0.73
N VAL A 44 14.31 23.33 -1.63
CA VAL A 44 14.85 22.06 -2.11
C VAL A 44 15.71 21.45 -0.99
N PRO A 45 15.47 20.20 -0.59
CA PRO A 45 16.32 19.49 0.35
C PRO A 45 17.75 19.37 -0.19
N SER A 46 18.75 19.39 0.70
CA SER A 46 20.13 19.08 0.29
C SER A 46 20.26 17.64 -0.21
N GLU A 47 21.26 17.35 -1.05
CA GLU A 47 21.55 15.97 -1.51
C GLU A 47 21.77 15.00 -0.34
N GLU A 48 22.34 15.50 0.76
CA GLU A 48 22.49 14.74 2.01
C GLU A 48 21.14 14.37 2.63
N ALA A 49 20.20 15.32 2.64
CA ALA A 49 18.85 15.07 3.15
C ALA A 49 18.07 14.06 2.29
N LYS A 50 18.32 14.02 0.98
CA LYS A 50 17.76 13.00 0.06
C LYS A 50 18.31 11.63 0.35
N LYS A 51 19.63 11.52 0.46
CA LYS A 51 20.28 10.26 0.81
C LYS A 51 19.77 9.74 2.15
N GLU A 52 19.69 10.61 3.16
CA GLU A 52 19.18 10.23 4.47
C GLU A 52 17.71 9.80 4.43
N ALA A 53 16.86 10.47 3.63
CA ALA A 53 15.48 10.08 3.43
C ALA A 53 15.35 8.70 2.77
N HIS A 54 16.16 8.42 1.76
CA HIS A 54 16.20 7.11 1.10
C HIS A 54 16.68 6.01 2.06
N ASP A 55 17.75 6.27 2.82
CA ASP A 55 18.29 5.33 3.81
C ASP A 55 17.25 5.00 4.89
N ARG A 56 16.45 5.98 5.31
CA ARG A 56 15.32 5.75 6.23
C ARG A 56 14.27 4.83 5.62
N VAL A 57 13.90 5.03 4.34
CA VAL A 57 12.92 4.17 3.65
C VAL A 57 13.39 2.72 3.60
N GLU A 58 14.65 2.47 3.22
CA GLU A 58 15.21 1.11 3.18
C GLU A 58 15.25 0.45 4.56
N ASN A 59 15.68 1.20 5.59
CA ASN A 59 15.67 0.71 6.97
C ASN A 59 14.25 0.37 7.47
N ARG A 60 13.25 1.20 7.15
CA ARG A 60 11.84 0.93 7.51
C ARG A 60 11.25 -0.26 6.76
N LYS A 61 11.66 -0.46 5.51
CA LYS A 61 11.27 -1.64 4.73
C LYS A 61 11.80 -2.91 5.38
N TYR A 62 13.08 -2.93 5.76
CA TYR A 62 13.68 -4.06 6.47
C TYR A 62 13.00 -4.34 7.82
N ASP A 63 12.69 -3.29 8.60
CA ASP A 63 11.96 -3.41 9.87
C ASP A 63 10.55 -4.01 9.66
N LEU A 64 9.81 -3.53 8.64
CA LEU A 64 8.50 -4.08 8.31
C LEU A 64 8.59 -5.56 7.90
N GLU A 65 9.52 -5.91 7.02
CA GLU A 65 9.73 -7.30 6.59
C GLU A 65 10.12 -8.20 7.75
N THR A 66 10.95 -7.71 8.66
CA THR A 66 11.36 -8.44 9.87
C THR A 66 10.16 -8.66 10.80
N LYS A 67 9.34 -7.64 11.04
CA LYS A 67 8.11 -7.77 11.86
C LYS A 67 7.09 -8.74 11.26
N ILE A 68 6.97 -8.77 9.93
CA ILE A 68 6.14 -9.76 9.21
C ILE A 68 6.72 -11.16 9.39
N ARG A 69 8.04 -11.33 9.20
CA ARG A 69 8.74 -12.61 9.32
C ARG A 69 8.66 -13.18 10.73
N GLU A 70 8.79 -12.34 11.74
CA GLU A 70 8.69 -12.71 13.16
C GLU A 70 7.24 -12.92 13.64
N GLY A 71 6.24 -12.68 12.78
CA GLY A 71 4.84 -12.84 13.15
C GLY A 71 4.39 -11.90 14.27
N LYS A 72 4.91 -10.66 14.28
CA LYS A 72 4.53 -9.63 15.27
C LYS A 72 3.04 -9.31 15.19
N SER A 73 2.55 -8.61 16.20
CA SER A 73 1.14 -8.25 16.29
C SER A 73 0.69 -7.42 15.06
N PRO A 74 -0.56 -7.55 14.61
CA PRO A 74 -1.11 -6.72 13.52
C PRO A 74 -0.95 -5.22 13.76
N GLN A 75 -1.00 -4.79 15.01
CA GLN A 75 -0.82 -3.40 15.43
C GLN A 75 0.63 -2.92 15.17
N GLU A 76 1.63 -3.74 15.46
CA GLU A 76 3.03 -3.41 15.21
C GLU A 76 3.37 -3.37 13.72
N ILE A 77 2.83 -4.32 12.95
CA ILE A 77 2.96 -4.33 11.49
C ILE A 77 2.27 -3.09 10.90
N GLY A 78 1.08 -2.75 11.40
CA GLY A 78 0.34 -1.55 11.00
C GLY A 78 1.13 -0.27 11.26
N LYS A 79 1.75 -0.15 12.45
CA LYS A 79 2.62 0.99 12.80
C LYS A 79 3.84 1.08 11.88
N ALA A 80 4.54 -0.03 11.63
CA ALA A 80 5.71 -0.05 10.76
C ALA A 80 5.35 0.32 9.31
N LYS A 81 4.20 -0.17 8.81
CA LYS A 81 3.68 0.20 7.48
C LYS A 81 3.35 1.68 7.38
N ALA A 82 2.70 2.24 8.41
CA ALA A 82 2.39 3.67 8.44
C ALA A 82 3.66 4.52 8.40
N GLN A 83 4.68 4.16 9.20
CA GLN A 83 5.98 4.84 9.20
C GLN A 83 6.68 4.77 7.84
N LEU A 84 6.72 3.58 7.21
CA LEU A 84 7.27 3.43 5.87
C LEU A 84 6.56 4.31 4.84
N GLN A 85 5.22 4.43 4.95
CA GLN A 85 4.46 5.27 4.03
C GLN A 85 4.73 6.76 4.26
N THR A 86 4.92 7.19 5.51
CA THR A 86 5.36 8.56 5.83
C THR A 86 6.73 8.86 5.22
N ASP A 87 7.71 7.98 5.42
CA ASP A 87 9.08 8.19 4.93
C ASP A 87 9.14 8.18 3.39
N ARG A 88 8.37 7.30 2.73
CA ARG A 88 8.23 7.33 1.26
C ARG A 88 7.59 8.61 0.74
N THR A 89 6.59 9.13 1.46
CA THR A 89 5.93 10.39 1.06
C THR A 89 6.91 11.55 1.15
N GLU A 90 7.72 11.58 2.21
CA GLU A 90 8.75 12.59 2.38
C GLU A 90 9.82 12.48 1.29
N SER A 91 10.35 11.27 1.02
CA SER A 91 11.32 11.03 -0.06
C SER A 91 10.80 11.47 -1.42
N ASN A 92 9.59 11.05 -1.80
CA ASN A 92 8.99 11.41 -3.09
C ASN A 92 8.72 12.92 -3.23
N ARG A 93 8.49 13.62 -2.11
CA ARG A 93 8.35 15.08 -2.10
C ARG A 93 9.62 15.74 -2.61
N GLN A 94 10.78 15.19 -2.26
CA GLN A 94 12.09 15.70 -2.65
C GLN A 94 12.31 15.51 -4.16
N ASP A 95 12.02 14.31 -4.68
CA ASP A 95 12.12 13.98 -6.11
C ASP A 95 11.23 14.88 -6.98
N TYR A 96 10.02 15.21 -6.49
CA TYR A 96 9.11 16.11 -7.20
C TYR A 96 9.69 17.51 -7.38
N PHE A 97 10.40 18.04 -6.38
CA PHE A 97 11.04 19.35 -6.48
C PHE A 97 12.21 19.35 -7.45
N ASP A 98 12.99 18.27 -7.51
CA ASP A 98 14.10 18.13 -8.45
C ASP A 98 13.60 18.15 -9.89
N LYS A 99 12.58 17.35 -10.19
CA LYS A 99 11.98 17.30 -11.53
C LYS A 99 11.45 18.66 -11.97
N LYS A 100 10.76 19.38 -11.07
CA LYS A 100 10.29 20.76 -11.32
C LYS A 100 11.43 21.72 -11.63
N ARG A 101 12.61 21.54 -11.05
CA ARG A 101 13.79 22.38 -11.30
C ARG A 101 14.40 22.11 -12.66
N GLU A 102 14.49 20.84 -13.06
CA GLU A 102 15.00 20.48 -14.39
C GLU A 102 14.08 21.04 -15.48
N GLU A 103 12.77 20.90 -15.33
CA GLU A 103 11.78 21.49 -16.25
C GLU A 103 11.97 23.01 -16.41
N GLN A 104 12.19 23.75 -15.32
CA GLN A 104 12.41 25.22 -15.37
C GLN A 104 13.76 25.67 -15.93
N LYS A 105 14.78 24.83 -15.93
CA LYS A 105 16.10 25.16 -16.52
C LYS A 105 16.14 24.95 -18.03
N THR A 106 15.14 24.26 -18.57
CA THR A 106 15.07 23.89 -19.99
C THR A 106 14.10 24.77 -20.78
N GLU A 107 13.44 25.73 -20.12
CA GLU A 107 12.64 26.82 -20.70
C GLU A 107 13.44 28.13 -20.72
#